data_AF-A0A7X8SW59-F1
#
_entry.id   AF-A0A7X8SW59-F1
#
_cell.length_a   1.000
_cell.length_b   1.000
_cell.length_c   1.000
_cell.angle_alpha   90.00
_cell.angle_beta   90.00
_cell.angle_gamma   90.00
#
_symmetry.space_group_name_H-M   'P 1'
#
loop_
_entity.id
_entity.type
_entity.pdbx_description
1 polymer ?
#
loop_
_entity_poly.entity_id
_entity_poly.type
_entity_poly.pdbx_seq_one_letter_code
_entity_poly.pdbx_strand_id
1 'polypeptide(L)'
;MSTGHVANLTNREADVAIGIVSDRKPLPLDLHVLKGPEMAAGVYISGDSSLKWRRSTQDSVRPIIIGDDSVPDWVNEGVVHASGIPFVTPDADAQIAAVRQGIGMTRLPCFVGDADPLFTRV
;
A
#
# COMPACT_ATOMS: atom_id res chain seq x y z
N MET A 1 12.87 9.71 15.51
CA MET A 1 11.74 10.26 16.28
C MET A 1 10.50 9.50 15.83
N SER A 2 9.79 8.81 16.72
CA SER A 2 8.51 8.18 16.34
C SER A 2 7.45 9.28 16.34
N THR A 3 6.99 9.68 15.15
CA THR A 3 5.97 10.72 14.96
C THR A 3 4.55 10.15 14.90
N GLY A 4 4.31 8.99 15.53
CA GLY A 4 3.02 8.28 15.49
C GLY A 4 1.91 8.89 16.35
N HIS A 5 2.04 10.14 16.82
CA HIS A 5 0.95 10.81 17.52
C HIS A 5 -0.12 11.25 16.51
N VAL A 6 -1.28 10.60 16.56
CA VAL A 6 -2.44 10.97 15.76
C VAL A 6 -3.13 12.16 16.44
N ALA A 7 -3.09 13.32 15.80
CA ALA A 7 -3.76 14.53 16.28
C ALA A 7 -5.29 14.42 16.18
N ASN A 8 -5.99 14.95 17.17
CA ASN A 8 -7.45 14.93 17.25
C ASN A 8 -8.08 16.25 16.74
N LEU A 9 -8.89 16.17 15.69
CA LEU A 9 -9.59 17.32 15.11
C LEU A 9 -10.67 17.91 16.03
N THR A 10 -11.42 17.07 16.74
CA THR A 10 -12.45 17.52 17.70
C THR A 10 -11.84 18.34 18.83
N ASN A 11 -10.63 17.97 19.29
CA ASN A 11 -9.88 18.71 20.30
C ASN A 11 -9.10 19.92 19.75
N ARG A 12 -9.17 20.18 18.44
CA ARG A 12 -8.38 21.21 17.73
C ARG A 12 -6.85 21.02 17.87
N GLU A 13 -6.40 19.78 17.93
CA GLU A 13 -4.96 19.46 17.89
C GLU A 13 -4.40 19.57 16.45
N ALA A 14 -5.29 19.64 15.45
CA ALA A 14 -5.00 19.99 14.08
C ALA A 14 -6.20 20.70 13.45
N ASP A 15 -5.96 21.51 12.42
CA ASP A 15 -7.01 22.24 11.69
C ASP A 15 -7.70 21.39 10.62
N VAL A 16 -6.94 20.48 9.97
CA VAL A 16 -7.41 19.65 8.85
C VAL A 16 -6.73 18.28 8.91
N ALA A 17 -7.44 17.22 8.50
CA ALA A 17 -6.85 15.92 8.17
C ALA A 17 -7.06 15.59 6.69
N ILE A 18 -6.03 14.98 6.08
CA ILE A 18 -6.10 14.42 4.73
C ILE A 18 -5.99 12.91 4.90
N GLY A 19 -6.99 12.17 4.40
CA GLY A 19 -7.07 10.74 4.60
C GLY A 19 -7.61 10.00 3.38
N ILE A 20 -7.26 8.72 3.30
CA ILE A 20 -7.83 7.77 2.34
C ILE A 20 -9.02 7.10 3.02
N VAL A 21 -10.19 7.16 2.40
CA VAL A 21 -11.42 6.56 2.93
C VAL A 21 -11.81 5.38 2.05
N SER A 22 -11.63 4.17 2.57
CA SER A 22 -11.94 2.91 1.87
C SER A 22 -13.36 2.43 2.14
N ASP A 23 -13.86 2.61 3.36
CA ASP A 23 -15.24 2.34 3.76
C ASP A 23 -15.98 3.66 4.04
N ARG A 24 -17.18 3.84 3.47
CA ARG A 24 -18.03 5.02 3.73
C ARG A 24 -18.67 4.97 5.13
N LYS A 25 -17.95 4.52 6.16
CA LYS A 25 -18.45 4.66 7.52
C LYS A 25 -18.69 6.14 7.78
N PRO A 26 -19.83 6.50 8.39
CA PRO A 26 -20.15 7.90 8.62
C PRO A 26 -19.06 8.48 9.50
N LEU A 27 -18.40 9.51 8.99
CA LEU A 27 -17.48 10.32 9.77
C LEU A 27 -18.26 11.02 10.89
N PRO A 28 -17.59 11.37 12.00
CA PRO A 28 -18.20 12.13 13.09
C PRO A 28 -18.95 13.37 12.55
N LEU A 29 -20.17 13.61 13.05
CA LEU A 29 -21.06 14.67 12.56
C LEU A 29 -20.53 16.09 12.78
N ASP A 30 -19.51 16.24 13.63
CA ASP A 30 -18.82 17.49 13.96
C ASP A 30 -17.74 17.88 12.94
N LEU A 31 -17.48 17.04 11.92
CA LEU A 31 -16.48 17.31 10.89
C LEU A 31 -17.12 17.66 9.54
N HIS A 32 -16.63 18.73 8.92
CA HIS A 32 -16.93 19.03 7.53
C HIS A 32 -15.97 18.28 6.60
N VAL A 33 -16.51 17.59 5.60
CA VAL A 33 -15.74 16.71 4.72
C VAL A 33 -15.87 17.15 3.27
N LEU A 34 -14.74 17.31 2.61
CA LEU A 34 -14.66 17.54 1.17
C LEU A 34 -14.10 16.29 0.50
N LYS A 35 -14.86 15.72 -0.45
CA LYS A 35 -14.38 14.59 -1.24
C LYS A 35 -13.22 15.06 -2.13
N GLY A 36 -12.04 14.49 -1.91
CA GLY A 36 -10.88 14.66 -2.78
C GLY A 36 -10.98 13.85 -4.08
N PRO A 37 -9.91 13.87 -4.90
CA PRO A 37 -9.84 13.05 -6.10
C PRO A 37 -9.94 11.55 -5.77
N GLU A 38 -10.52 10.79 -6.69
CA GLU A 38 -10.47 9.33 -6.61
C GLU A 38 -9.05 8.86 -6.92
N MET A 39 -8.59 7.88 -6.15
CA MET A 39 -7.24 7.33 -6.28
C MET A 39 -7.32 5.95 -6.92
N ALA A 40 -6.57 5.77 -8.00
CA ALA A 40 -6.30 4.45 -8.53
C ALA A 40 -5.16 3.80 -7.74
N ALA A 41 -5.19 2.48 -7.64
CA ALA A 41 -4.13 1.68 -7.05
C ALA A 41 -3.63 0.63 -8.06
N GLY A 42 -2.36 0.28 -7.96
CA GLY A 42 -1.72 -0.75 -8.78
C GLY A 42 -0.89 -1.69 -7.92
N VAL A 43 -0.51 -2.84 -8.49
CA VAL A 43 0.40 -3.79 -7.87
C VAL A 43 1.82 -3.53 -8.37
N TYR A 44 2.78 -3.46 -7.45
CA TYR A 44 4.17 -3.13 -7.73
C TYR A 44 5.12 -4.18 -7.16
N ILE A 45 6.20 -4.43 -7.91
CA ILE A 45 7.37 -5.22 -7.53
C ILE A 45 8.65 -4.42 -7.80
N SER A 46 9.79 -4.85 -7.26
CA SER A 46 11.10 -4.31 -7.68
C SER A 46 11.35 -4.60 -9.16
N GLY A 47 11.94 -3.63 -9.87
CA GLY A 47 12.37 -3.80 -11.25
C GLY A 47 13.34 -4.97 -11.43
N ASP A 48 14.28 -5.17 -10.51
CA ASP A 48 15.22 -6.31 -10.54
C ASP A 48 14.51 -7.64 -10.33
N SER A 49 13.50 -7.68 -9.46
CA SER A 49 12.65 -8.85 -9.23
C SER A 49 11.78 -9.16 -10.46
N SER A 50 11.31 -8.14 -11.18
CA SER A 50 10.52 -8.32 -12.41
C SER A 50 11.31 -9.04 -13.52
N LEU A 51 12.61 -8.73 -13.65
CA LEU A 51 13.50 -9.38 -14.61
C LEU A 51 13.79 -10.84 -14.24
N LYS A 52 13.88 -11.15 -12.95
CA LYS A 52 14.07 -12.53 -12.46
C LYS A 52 12.80 -13.36 -12.66
N TRP A 53 11.64 -12.83 -12.27
CA TRP A 53 10.35 -13.51 -12.47
C TRP A 53 10.04 -13.79 -13.94
N ARG A 54 10.32 -12.84 -14.85
CA ARG A 54 10.17 -13.09 -16.30
C ARG A 54 11.06 -14.22 -16.82
N ARG A 55 12.14 -14.57 -16.11
CA ARG A 55 13.09 -15.63 -16.48
C ARG A 55 12.79 -16.97 -15.80
N SER A 56 12.12 -16.99 -14.66
CA SER A 56 11.64 -18.20 -13.98
C SER A 56 10.13 -18.14 -13.82
N THR A 57 9.40 -18.89 -14.65
CA THR A 57 7.92 -19.01 -14.64
C THR A 57 7.34 -19.61 -13.35
N GLN A 58 8.15 -19.80 -12.31
CA GLN A 58 7.89 -20.70 -11.20
C GLN A 58 8.03 -20.04 -9.82
N ASP A 59 8.59 -18.82 -9.73
CA ASP A 59 8.72 -18.13 -8.46
C ASP A 59 7.48 -17.31 -8.16
N SER A 60 6.62 -17.82 -7.30
CA SER A 60 5.50 -17.05 -6.77
C SER A 60 6.01 -15.86 -5.96
N VAL A 61 5.45 -14.67 -6.21
CA VAL A 61 5.88 -13.46 -5.51
C VAL A 61 5.05 -13.31 -4.24
N ARG A 62 5.71 -13.20 -3.08
CA ARG A 62 4.98 -13.09 -1.81
C ARG A 62 4.30 -11.72 -1.67
N PRO A 63 3.10 -11.64 -1.06
CA PRO A 63 2.47 -10.36 -0.76
C PRO A 63 3.25 -9.62 0.33
N ILE A 64 3.29 -8.29 0.26
CA ILE A 64 3.71 -7.39 1.33
C ILE A 64 2.47 -6.59 1.77
N ILE A 65 2.16 -6.57 3.06
CA ILE A 65 0.99 -5.89 3.64
C ILE A 65 1.40 -5.01 4.83
N ILE A 66 0.56 -4.03 5.17
CA ILE A 66 0.72 -3.20 6.38
C ILE A 66 -0.18 -3.76 7.47
N GLY A 67 0.37 -3.90 8.68
CA GLY A 67 -0.39 -4.35 9.85
C GLY A 67 -0.93 -5.78 9.72
N ASP A 68 -1.89 -6.10 10.58
CA ASP A 68 -2.42 -7.45 10.76
C ASP A 68 -3.63 -7.74 9.86
N ASP A 69 -3.85 -6.90 8.84
CA ASP A 69 -5.01 -7.03 7.96
C ASP A 69 -4.99 -8.40 7.27
N SER A 70 -6.17 -9.04 7.20
CA SER A 70 -6.36 -10.27 6.44
C SER A 70 -5.82 -10.11 5.02
N VAL A 71 -5.24 -11.18 4.45
CA VAL A 71 -4.72 -11.20 3.07
C VAL A 71 -5.73 -10.56 2.13
N PRO A 72 -5.44 -9.38 1.56
CA PRO A 72 -6.44 -8.65 0.79
C PRO A 72 -6.81 -9.36 -0.51
N ASP A 73 -8.05 -9.20 -0.98
CA ASP A 73 -8.54 -9.89 -2.19
C ASP A 73 -7.69 -9.62 -3.45
N TRP A 74 -7.09 -8.42 -3.55
CA TRP A 74 -6.22 -8.03 -4.67
C TRP A 74 -5.04 -8.97 -4.88
N VAL A 75 -4.62 -9.68 -3.83
CA VAL A 75 -3.53 -10.65 -3.85
C VAL A 75 -3.81 -11.78 -4.86
N ASN A 76 -5.08 -12.09 -5.12
CA ASN A 76 -5.50 -13.15 -6.04
C ASN A 76 -5.96 -12.64 -7.42
N GLU A 77 -5.99 -11.33 -7.65
CA GLU A 77 -6.68 -10.71 -8.81
C GLU A 77 -5.73 -10.25 -9.94
N GLY A 78 -4.47 -10.73 -9.99
CA GLY A 78 -3.42 -10.22 -10.89
C GLY A 78 -2.80 -11.22 -11.86
N VAL A 79 -2.06 -10.71 -12.85
CA VAL A 79 -1.25 -11.52 -13.79
C VAL A 79 -0.12 -12.25 -13.05
N VAL A 80 0.43 -11.62 -12.01
CA VAL A 80 1.37 -12.25 -11.08
C VAL A 80 0.56 -12.89 -9.96
N HIS A 81 0.58 -14.22 -9.91
CA HIS A 81 -0.04 -14.96 -8.81
C HIS A 81 0.82 -14.76 -7.56
N ALA A 82 0.24 -14.04 -6.60
CA ALA A 82 0.86 -13.94 -5.30
C ALA A 82 0.72 -15.26 -4.55
N SER A 83 1.79 -15.74 -3.93
CA SER A 83 1.73 -16.95 -3.11
C SER A 83 2.67 -16.88 -1.92
N GLY A 84 2.39 -17.70 -0.91
CA GLY A 84 3.16 -17.76 0.33
C GLY A 84 2.65 -16.81 1.41
N ILE A 85 3.29 -16.87 2.57
CA ILE A 85 2.92 -16.11 3.76
C ILE A 85 3.24 -14.62 3.51
N PRO A 86 2.26 -13.69 3.72
CA PRO A 86 2.52 -12.26 3.59
C PRO A 86 3.71 -11.81 4.42
N PHE A 87 4.47 -10.86 3.88
CA PHE A 87 5.44 -10.09 4.66
C PHE A 87 4.73 -8.89 5.27
N VAL A 88 4.58 -8.91 6.60
CA VAL A 88 3.89 -7.85 7.34
C VAL A 88 4.87 -6.73 7.67
N THR A 89 4.46 -5.49 7.39
CA THR A 89 5.21 -4.28 7.66
C THR A 89 4.46 -3.37 8.62
N PRO A 90 5.17 -2.59 9.47
CA PRO A 90 4.54 -1.75 10.47
C PRO A 90 3.85 -0.50 9.87
N ASP A 91 4.30 -0.05 8.70
CA ASP A 91 3.83 1.18 8.06
C ASP A 91 4.13 1.18 6.55
N ALA A 92 3.67 2.23 5.85
CA ALA A 92 3.85 2.39 4.42
C ALA A 92 5.33 2.59 4.00
N ASP A 93 6.15 3.22 4.84
CA ASP A 93 7.56 3.43 4.51
C ASP A 93 8.32 2.09 4.51
N ALA A 94 8.04 1.23 5.50
CA ALA A 94 8.57 -0.12 5.56
C ALA A 94 8.04 -1.00 4.42
N GLN A 95 6.77 -0.87 4.04
CA GLN A 95 6.18 -1.53 2.87
C GLN A 95 6.93 -1.16 1.59
N ILE A 96 7.12 0.14 1.33
CA ILE A 96 7.85 0.67 0.16
C ILE A 96 9.29 0.17 0.16
N ALA A 97 9.97 0.24 1.31
CA ALA A 97 11.34 -0.26 1.44
C ALA A 97 11.44 -1.77 1.13
N ALA A 98 10.49 -2.57 1.60
CA ALA A 98 10.45 -4.01 1.34
C ALA A 98 10.29 -4.32 -0.16
N VAL A 99 9.43 -3.59 -0.87
CA VAL A 99 9.30 -3.72 -2.33
C VAL A 99 10.61 -3.37 -3.02
N ARG A 100 11.28 -2.27 -2.65
CA ARG A 100 12.56 -1.85 -3.26
C ARG A 100 13.64 -2.92 -3.12
N GLN A 101 13.68 -3.61 -1.98
CA GLN A 101 14.61 -4.72 -1.71
C GLN A 101 14.21 -6.02 -2.41
N GLY A 102 13.12 -6.03 -3.19
CA GLY A 102 12.68 -7.20 -3.95
C GLY A 102 12.05 -8.29 -3.11
N ILE A 103 11.61 -7.99 -1.88
CA ILE A 103 11.04 -8.97 -0.95
C ILE A 103 9.75 -9.61 -1.49
N GLY A 104 8.97 -8.85 -2.27
CA GLY A 104 7.66 -9.30 -2.74
C GLY A 104 6.94 -8.25 -3.57
N MET A 105 5.62 -8.37 -3.61
CA MET A 105 4.70 -7.48 -4.32
C MET A 105 3.76 -6.77 -3.36
N THR A 106 3.35 -5.56 -3.69
CA THR A 106 2.37 -4.83 -2.88
C THR A 106 1.46 -3.96 -3.71
N ARG A 107 0.29 -3.62 -3.16
CA ARG A 107 -0.65 -2.67 -3.76
C ARG A 107 -0.37 -1.27 -3.22
N LEU A 108 -0.05 -0.33 -4.11
CA LEU A 108 0.20 1.07 -3.77
C LEU A 108 -0.76 1.99 -4.54
N PRO A 109 -1.08 3.18 -4.03
CA PRO A 109 -1.64 4.25 -4.85
C PRO A 109 -0.74 4.51 -6.06
N CYS A 110 -1.33 4.76 -7.23
CA CYS A 110 -0.57 4.91 -8.47
C CYS A 110 0.45 6.05 -8.39
N PHE A 111 0.10 7.18 -7.78
CA PHE A 111 1.02 8.30 -7.61
C PHE A 111 2.25 7.98 -6.73
N VAL A 112 2.18 6.97 -5.85
CA VAL A 112 3.32 6.50 -5.06
C VAL A 112 4.15 5.52 -5.89
N GLY A 113 3.48 4.53 -6.48
CA GLY A 113 4.16 3.47 -7.20
C GLY A 113 4.80 3.92 -8.51
N ASP A 114 4.09 4.72 -9.32
CA ASP A 114 4.58 5.22 -10.61
C ASP A 114 5.66 6.30 -10.45
N ALA A 115 5.79 6.92 -9.28
CA ALA A 115 6.83 7.91 -8.98
C ALA A 115 8.19 7.29 -8.62
N ASP A 116 8.22 5.99 -8.27
CA ASP A 116 9.45 5.30 -7.88
C ASP A 116 10.09 4.57 -9.07
N PRO A 117 11.28 4.98 -9.54
CA PRO A 117 11.93 4.37 -10.70
C PRO A 117 12.41 2.94 -10.45
N LEU A 118 12.49 2.50 -9.19
CA LEU A 118 12.86 1.13 -8.82
C LEU A 118 11.67 0.16 -8.88
N PHE A 119 10.46 0.68 -9.08
CA PHE A 119 9.26 -0.13 -9.15
C PHE A 119 8.89 -0.49 -10.58
N THR A 120 8.24 -1.64 -10.71
CA THR A 120 7.58 -2.09 -11.93
C THR A 120 6.17 -2.50 -11.57
N ARG A 121 5.21 -1.94 -12.28
CA ARG A 121 3.79 -2.29 -12.17
C ARG A 121 3.50 -3.60 -12.91
N VAL A 122 2.69 -4.47 -12.32
CA VAL A 122 2.35 -5.81 -12.85
C VAL A 122 0.85 -6.09 -12.86
#